data_AF-A0AA36HYZ6-F1
#
_entry.id   AF-A0AA36HYZ6-F1
#
_cell.length_a   1.000
_cell.length_b   1.000
_cell.length_c   1.000
_cell.angle_alpha   90.00
_cell.angle_beta   90.00
_cell.angle_gamma   90.00
#
_symmetry.space_group_name_H-M   'P 1'
#
loop_
_entity.id
_entity.type
_entity.pdbx_description
1 polymer ?
#
loop_
_entity_poly.entity_id
_entity_poly.type
_entity_poly.pdbx_seq_one_letter_code
_entity_poly.pdbx_strand_id
1 'polypeptide(L)'
;MSSGEGDAPRTEPEEDEGSFEPGAPTPEAATGADRSATAEAIAAPEAVSELNFDEPEVFARSRGLPPPVAPKVPSLDDPSNDLDVPSELPATAPSALIHARSLFEDKHSLGDALSLEAVRKLMAGRRLQTALRQLPTNPTRSPEASLLRLRCLVHLRKYKEAEEEALGLPENFEAELLGAQLPWLRRYERRPSLPVSTGATDAQREEREERENQIQSGKYQTMLRLQALARRPCPEPELMLQLLQVLSNVSLAAGHGRIGAEEIHRSLTDEAGVDKRQLWSLLGRHHLAWGNRGAALDAFAKARDLPGEACFSTMA
;
A
#
# COMPACT_ATOMS: atom_id res chain seq x y z
N MET A 1 54.51 25.72 31.92
CA MET A 1 55.19 24.99 33.01
C MET A 1 54.15 24.70 34.08
N SER A 2 54.08 23.45 34.54
CA SER A 2 53.23 22.84 35.59
C SER A 2 51.71 22.88 35.35
N SER A 3 51.04 21.77 35.01
CA SER A 3 50.79 20.51 35.76
C SER A 3 49.58 20.63 36.70
N GLY A 4 48.61 19.71 36.54
CA GLY A 4 47.46 19.57 37.41
C GLY A 4 46.46 18.55 36.88
N GLU A 5 46.81 17.26 36.96
CA GLU A 5 45.93 16.10 36.82
C GLU A 5 44.82 16.11 37.89
N GLY A 6 43.63 15.66 37.50
CA GLY A 6 42.50 15.43 38.39
C GLY A 6 41.80 14.13 37.99
N ASP A 7 42.32 13.03 38.56
CA ASP A 7 41.84 11.66 38.44
C ASP A 7 40.58 11.46 39.32
N ALA A 8 39.56 10.77 38.81
CA ALA A 8 38.31 10.51 39.52
C ALA A 8 38.14 8.99 39.75
N PRO A 9 37.75 8.55 40.95
CA PRO A 9 37.83 7.15 41.34
C PRO A 9 36.67 6.30 40.81
N ARG A 10 37.02 5.11 40.32
CA ARG A 10 36.13 3.95 40.14
C ARG A 10 35.57 3.48 41.48
N THR A 11 34.30 3.11 41.48
CA THR A 11 33.65 2.36 42.57
C THR A 11 32.86 1.21 41.94
N GLU A 12 33.35 -0.02 42.13
CA GLU A 12 32.55 -1.23 42.01
C GLU A 12 32.10 -1.61 43.43
N PRO A 13 30.92 -2.22 43.58
CA PRO A 13 30.75 -3.19 44.65
C PRO A 13 30.25 -4.54 44.11
N GLU A 14 31.09 -5.52 44.38
CA GLU A 14 30.82 -6.75 45.12
C GLU A 14 29.59 -7.61 44.75
N GLU A 15 29.97 -8.84 44.41
CA GLU A 15 29.23 -10.09 44.34
C GLU A 15 28.55 -10.38 45.68
N ASP A 16 27.28 -10.83 45.64
CA ASP A 16 26.66 -11.53 46.77
C ASP A 16 26.12 -12.87 46.27
N GLU A 17 26.81 -13.93 46.67
CA GLU A 17 26.46 -15.33 46.44
C GLU A 17 25.38 -15.76 47.45
N GLY A 18 24.14 -15.88 46.97
CA GLY A 18 23.03 -16.47 47.72
C GLY A 18 22.64 -17.84 47.19
N SER A 19 23.36 -18.89 47.59
CA SER A 19 22.96 -20.30 47.46
C SER A 19 21.96 -20.66 48.56
N PHE A 20 20.78 -21.20 48.21
CA PHE A 20 20.00 -22.08 49.09
C PHE A 20 19.18 -23.10 48.29
N GLU A 21 19.22 -24.33 48.78
CA GLU A 21 18.85 -25.62 48.18
C GLU A 21 17.33 -25.92 48.05
N PRO A 22 16.97 -26.98 47.29
CA PRO A 22 15.60 -27.26 46.84
C PRO A 22 14.84 -28.20 47.79
N GLY A 23 13.58 -27.88 48.06
CA GLY A 23 12.64 -28.75 48.79
C GLY A 23 11.48 -29.19 47.90
N ALA A 24 11.54 -30.42 47.40
CA ALA A 24 10.40 -31.12 46.83
C ALA A 24 9.56 -31.77 47.94
N PRO A 25 8.22 -31.85 47.79
CA PRO A 25 7.45 -32.91 48.42
C PRO A 25 6.83 -33.85 47.37
N THR A 26 7.11 -35.14 47.51
CA THR A 26 6.34 -36.25 46.93
C THR A 26 5.14 -36.58 47.84
N PRO A 27 4.04 -37.17 47.32
CA PRO A 27 2.78 -37.32 48.02
C PRO A 27 2.61 -38.72 48.65
N GLU A 28 1.93 -38.81 49.80
CA GLU A 28 1.39 -40.08 50.31
C GLU A 28 -0.12 -40.00 50.62
N ALA A 29 -0.84 -40.76 49.81
CA ALA A 29 -1.92 -41.73 50.08
C ALA A 29 -3.11 -41.47 51.04
N ALA A 30 -4.30 -41.58 50.41
CA ALA A 30 -5.49 -42.38 50.77
C ALA A 30 -6.30 -41.99 52.02
N THR A 31 -7.59 -41.64 51.94
CA THR A 31 -8.76 -42.47 51.53
C THR A 31 -9.96 -41.51 51.41
N GLY A 32 -10.77 -41.50 50.35
CA GLY A 32 -11.83 -42.48 50.07
C GLY A 32 -13.20 -41.77 50.10
N ALA A 33 -13.91 -41.71 48.97
CA ALA A 33 -15.37 -41.73 48.88
C ALA A 33 -15.83 -41.55 47.42
N ASP A 34 -16.52 -42.57 46.93
CA ASP A 34 -17.31 -42.63 45.71
C ASP A 34 -18.18 -41.39 45.46
N ARG A 35 -18.24 -40.94 44.20
CA ARG A 35 -19.50 -40.74 43.46
C ARG A 35 -19.28 -40.33 41.99
N SER A 36 -19.71 -41.25 41.13
CA SER A 36 -20.26 -41.08 39.78
C SER A 36 -20.69 -39.66 39.37
N ALA A 37 -20.03 -39.12 38.34
CA ALA A 37 -20.65 -38.39 37.22
C ALA A 37 -19.61 -38.14 36.13
N THR A 38 -19.67 -38.88 35.02
CA THR A 38 -18.93 -38.59 33.80
C THR A 38 -19.49 -37.34 33.14
N ALA A 39 -18.76 -36.23 33.27
CA ALA A 39 -18.89 -35.04 32.43
C ALA A 39 -17.97 -35.21 31.22
N GLU A 40 -18.52 -35.11 30.00
CA GLU A 40 -17.72 -35.07 28.78
C GLU A 40 -16.90 -33.79 28.71
N ALA A 41 -15.65 -33.97 28.28
CA ALA A 41 -14.54 -33.05 28.43
C ALA A 41 -14.65 -31.81 27.54
N ILE A 42 -14.52 -30.64 28.16
CA ILE A 42 -13.99 -29.43 27.52
C ILE A 42 -12.47 -29.56 27.62
N ALA A 43 -11.82 -30.01 26.54
CA ALA A 43 -10.38 -29.99 26.42
C ALA A 43 -9.94 -28.58 25.98
N ALA A 44 -9.26 -27.87 26.89
CA ALA A 44 -8.41 -26.74 26.54
C ALA A 44 -7.20 -27.26 25.74
N PRO A 45 -6.78 -26.59 24.64
CA PRO A 45 -5.46 -26.83 24.09
C PRO A 45 -4.44 -25.93 24.81
N GLU A 46 -3.52 -26.59 25.50
CA GLU A 46 -2.28 -26.05 26.03
C GLU A 46 -1.43 -25.41 24.92
N ALA A 47 -0.64 -24.44 25.37
CA ALA A 47 0.36 -23.76 24.59
C ALA A 47 1.56 -24.66 24.25
N VAL A 48 2.31 -24.19 23.24
CA VAL A 48 3.69 -24.52 22.89
C VAL A 48 3.90 -25.78 22.04
N SER A 49 4.09 -25.53 20.75
CA SER A 49 5.07 -26.28 19.95
C SER A 49 5.75 -25.28 19.02
N GLU A 50 6.92 -24.82 19.47
CA GLU A 50 7.94 -24.21 18.61
C GLU A 50 8.33 -25.23 17.55
N LEU A 51 7.71 -25.14 16.39
CA LEU A 51 8.16 -25.86 15.20
C LEU A 51 9.26 -25.03 14.55
N ASN A 52 10.50 -25.35 14.91
CA ASN A 52 11.65 -25.18 14.05
C ASN A 52 11.35 -25.86 12.71
N PHE A 53 10.94 -25.08 11.72
CA PHE A 53 10.97 -25.50 10.33
C PHE A 53 12.25 -24.96 9.72
N ASP A 54 13.18 -25.88 9.49
CA ASP A 54 14.27 -25.71 8.54
C ASP A 54 13.76 -25.03 7.27
N GLU A 55 14.42 -23.93 6.90
CA GLU A 55 14.18 -23.23 5.65
C GLU A 55 14.24 -24.22 4.47
N PRO A 56 13.15 -24.40 3.71
CA PRO A 56 13.33 -24.94 2.37
C PRO A 56 13.85 -23.80 1.53
N GLU A 57 15.17 -23.78 1.31
CA GLU A 57 15.86 -23.10 0.21
C GLU A 57 15.32 -23.66 -1.13
N VAL A 58 14.08 -23.33 -1.45
CA VAL A 58 13.50 -23.57 -2.77
C VAL A 58 13.53 -22.22 -3.46
N PHE A 59 14.66 -21.95 -4.10
CA PHE A 59 14.72 -21.08 -5.26
C PHE A 59 13.76 -21.64 -6.32
N ALA A 60 12.48 -21.33 -6.16
CA ALA A 60 11.50 -21.44 -7.21
C ALA A 60 11.92 -20.42 -8.27
N ARG A 61 12.72 -20.88 -9.23
CA ARG A 61 12.84 -20.27 -10.55
C ARG A 61 11.42 -20.16 -11.09
N SER A 62 10.78 -19.03 -10.87
CA SER A 62 9.50 -18.62 -11.39
C SER A 62 9.61 -18.38 -12.90
N ARG A 63 9.92 -19.46 -13.64
CA ARG A 63 9.70 -19.52 -15.08
C ARG A 63 8.20 -19.52 -15.31
N GLY A 64 7.67 -18.35 -15.68
CA GLY A 64 6.41 -18.29 -16.44
C GLY A 64 5.22 -17.60 -15.77
N LEU A 65 5.38 -16.78 -14.73
CA LEU A 65 4.35 -15.80 -14.43
C LEU A 65 4.52 -14.62 -15.41
N PRO A 66 3.50 -14.26 -16.21
CA PRO A 66 3.57 -13.07 -17.03
C PRO A 66 3.85 -11.88 -16.11
N PRO A 67 4.65 -10.88 -16.56
CA PRO A 67 4.85 -9.67 -15.78
C PRO A 67 3.48 -9.09 -15.39
N PRO A 68 3.34 -8.50 -14.19
CA PRO A 68 2.10 -7.86 -13.79
C PRO A 68 1.67 -6.92 -14.91
N VAL A 69 0.51 -7.20 -15.50
CA VAL A 69 -0.12 -6.33 -16.48
C VAL A 69 -0.32 -5.01 -15.74
N ALA A 70 0.38 -3.96 -16.18
CA ALA A 70 0.09 -2.62 -15.70
C ALA A 70 -1.44 -2.42 -15.81
N PRO A 71 -2.11 -1.83 -14.81
CA PRO A 71 -3.54 -1.54 -14.91
C PRO A 71 -3.78 -0.93 -16.29
N LYS A 72 -4.76 -1.48 -17.03
CA LYS A 72 -4.95 -1.29 -18.47
C LYS A 72 -5.02 0.21 -18.78
N VAL A 73 -3.88 0.82 -19.11
CA VAL A 73 -3.82 2.16 -19.70
C VAL A 73 -3.81 1.92 -21.20
N PRO A 74 -4.88 2.29 -21.93
CA PRO A 74 -4.89 2.16 -23.38
C PRO A 74 -3.71 2.89 -23.99
N SER A 75 -3.00 2.22 -24.88
CA SER A 75 -1.83 2.72 -25.61
C SER A 75 -2.19 3.99 -26.38
N LEU A 76 -1.35 5.02 -26.18
CA LEU A 76 -1.33 6.27 -26.93
C LEU A 76 -0.54 6.02 -28.21
N ASP A 77 -1.25 5.87 -29.33
CA ASP A 77 -0.69 6.16 -30.66
C ASP A 77 -1.13 7.58 -31.06
N ASP A 78 -0.16 8.32 -31.60
CA ASP A 78 -0.22 9.60 -32.32
C ASP A 78 -0.75 10.88 -31.62
N PRO A 79 0.14 11.83 -31.24
CA PRO A 79 -0.25 13.23 -31.08
C PRO A 79 -0.24 13.92 -32.45
N SER A 80 -1.23 13.64 -33.30
CA SER A 80 -1.60 14.56 -34.36
C SER A 80 -2.88 15.27 -33.94
N ASN A 81 -2.73 16.52 -33.50
CA ASN A 81 -3.83 17.46 -33.47
C ASN A 81 -3.29 18.89 -33.56
N ASP A 82 -2.93 19.26 -34.80
CA ASP A 82 -3.05 20.62 -35.27
C ASP A 82 -4.54 20.96 -35.27
N LEU A 83 -4.95 21.87 -34.38
CA LEU A 83 -6.22 22.55 -34.51
C LEU A 83 -5.96 24.05 -34.47
N ASP A 84 -6.05 24.62 -35.66
CA ASP A 84 -6.15 26.04 -35.96
C ASP A 84 -7.18 26.72 -35.05
N VAL A 85 -6.72 27.72 -34.30
CA VAL A 85 -7.59 28.65 -33.58
C VAL A 85 -7.76 29.89 -34.46
N PRO A 86 -8.97 30.20 -34.95
CA PRO A 86 -9.19 31.47 -35.63
C PRO A 86 -9.15 32.58 -34.58
N SER A 87 -8.17 33.47 -34.76
CA SER A 87 -8.08 34.77 -34.10
C SER A 87 -9.15 35.68 -34.66
N GLU A 88 -10.07 36.15 -33.80
CA GLU A 88 -10.78 37.40 -34.04
C GLU A 88 -11.27 37.98 -32.71
N LEU A 89 -10.51 38.97 -32.23
CA LEU A 89 -10.93 39.94 -31.23
C LEU A 89 -11.82 40.98 -31.92
N PRO A 90 -12.68 41.66 -31.15
CA PRO A 90 -12.71 43.11 -31.29
C PRO A 90 -12.41 43.81 -29.97
N ALA A 91 -11.45 44.73 -30.07
CA ALA A 91 -11.09 45.68 -29.03
C ALA A 91 -12.11 46.83 -28.99
N THR A 92 -12.66 47.14 -27.81
CA THR A 92 -13.06 48.51 -27.44
C THR A 92 -13.19 48.63 -25.91
N ALA A 93 -12.31 49.43 -25.31
CA ALA A 93 -12.40 49.98 -23.95
C ALA A 93 -13.34 51.23 -23.97
N PRO A 94 -13.74 51.95 -22.88
CA PRO A 94 -12.98 52.13 -21.63
C PRO A 94 -13.78 52.25 -20.29
N SER A 95 -13.01 52.18 -19.19
CA SER A 95 -13.17 52.84 -17.88
C SER A 95 -14.57 53.23 -17.37
N ALA A 96 -15.08 52.46 -16.40
CA ALA A 96 -15.90 53.00 -15.31
C ALA A 96 -15.81 52.10 -14.06
N LEU A 97 -15.71 52.76 -12.90
CA LEU A 97 -15.98 52.26 -11.55
C LEU A 97 -14.92 51.41 -10.85
N ILE A 98 -13.85 52.12 -10.48
CA ILE A 98 -13.27 52.01 -9.14
C ILE A 98 -14.36 52.41 -8.13
N HIS A 99 -15.05 51.44 -7.54
CA HIS A 99 -15.65 51.47 -6.18
C HIS A 99 -16.54 50.24 -5.95
N ALA A 100 -15.91 49.08 -5.69
CA ALA A 100 -16.55 47.93 -5.03
C ALA A 100 -15.50 46.95 -4.47
N ARG A 101 -14.48 47.47 -3.76
CA ARG A 101 -13.60 46.66 -2.89
C ARG A 101 -14.09 46.87 -1.46
N SER A 102 -15.02 46.04 -0.98
CA SER A 102 -15.28 45.80 0.46
C SER A 102 -16.49 44.88 0.77
N LEU A 103 -17.04 44.10 -0.17
CA LEU A 103 -18.21 43.22 0.13
C LEU A 103 -18.21 41.86 -0.60
N PHE A 104 -17.05 41.34 -0.98
CA PHE A 104 -16.93 39.99 -1.54
C PHE A 104 -15.88 39.19 -0.79
N GLU A 105 -16.18 38.80 0.45
CA GLU A 105 -15.40 37.75 1.12
C GLU A 105 -16.13 36.39 1.19
N ASP A 106 -17.41 36.29 0.79
CA ASP A 106 -18.17 35.03 0.86
C ASP A 106 -18.62 34.43 -0.49
N LYS A 107 -18.08 34.89 -1.64
CA LYS A 107 -18.40 34.30 -2.96
C LYS A 107 -17.33 33.37 -3.54
N HIS A 108 -16.21 33.17 -2.86
CA HIS A 108 -15.11 32.35 -3.39
C HIS A 108 -15.38 30.84 -3.31
N SER A 109 -16.16 30.37 -2.35
CA SER A 109 -16.43 28.93 -2.18
C SER A 109 -17.25 28.32 -3.32
N LEU A 110 -18.22 29.05 -3.89
CA LEU A 110 -19.03 28.56 -5.02
C LEU A 110 -18.25 28.52 -6.35
N GLY A 111 -17.36 29.49 -6.57
CA GLY A 111 -16.48 29.50 -7.76
C GLY A 111 -15.48 28.36 -7.74
N ASP A 112 -14.94 28.05 -6.56
CA ASP A 112 -13.99 26.96 -6.38
C ASP A 112 -14.66 25.58 -6.59
N ALA A 113 -15.88 25.36 -6.07
CA ALA A 113 -16.59 24.09 -6.26
C ALA A 113 -16.94 23.79 -7.74
N LEU A 114 -17.40 24.79 -8.49
CA LEU A 114 -17.66 24.68 -9.93
C LEU A 114 -16.38 24.44 -10.74
N SER A 115 -15.24 24.96 -10.25
CA SER A 115 -13.93 24.68 -10.86
C SER A 115 -13.49 23.23 -10.66
N LEU A 116 -13.73 22.64 -9.48
CA LEU A 116 -13.33 21.25 -9.19
C LEU A 116 -14.15 20.23 -9.98
N GLU A 117 -15.44 20.48 -10.20
CA GLU A 117 -16.25 19.59 -11.06
C GLU A 117 -15.76 19.60 -12.51
N ALA A 118 -15.37 20.77 -13.04
CA ALA A 118 -14.74 20.86 -14.36
C ALA A 118 -13.42 20.08 -14.42
N VAL A 119 -12.60 20.14 -13.37
CA VAL A 119 -11.37 19.34 -13.25
C VAL A 119 -11.68 17.85 -13.25
N ARG A 120 -12.69 17.38 -12.48
CA ARG A 120 -13.10 15.97 -12.51
C ARG A 120 -13.56 15.53 -13.90
N LYS A 121 -14.31 16.36 -14.62
CA LYS A 121 -14.71 16.11 -16.02
C LYS A 121 -13.50 16.02 -16.94
N LEU A 122 -12.50 16.89 -16.77
CA LEU A 122 -11.24 16.81 -17.53
C LEU A 122 -10.46 15.53 -17.23
N MET A 123 -10.38 15.12 -15.97
CA MET A 123 -9.73 13.86 -15.57
C MET A 123 -10.46 12.65 -16.17
N ALA A 124 -11.79 12.62 -16.11
CA ALA A 124 -12.60 11.58 -16.73
C ALA A 124 -12.40 11.54 -18.26
N GLY A 125 -12.28 12.71 -18.89
CA GLY A 125 -11.91 12.86 -20.30
C GLY A 125 -10.41 12.67 -20.61
N ARG A 126 -9.61 12.21 -19.64
CA ARG A 126 -8.15 11.95 -19.74
C ARG A 126 -7.29 13.17 -20.11
N ARG A 127 -7.80 14.38 -19.92
CA ARG A 127 -7.09 15.66 -20.14
C ARG A 127 -6.30 16.07 -18.90
N LEU A 128 -5.44 15.18 -18.42
CA LEU A 128 -4.76 15.29 -17.11
C LEU A 128 -3.82 16.49 -17.01
N GLN A 129 -3.12 16.86 -18.09
CA GLN A 129 -2.25 18.04 -18.07
C GLN A 129 -3.06 19.33 -17.93
N THR A 130 -4.20 19.43 -18.63
CA THR A 130 -5.10 20.59 -18.55
C THR A 130 -5.73 20.66 -17.16
N ALA A 131 -6.20 19.53 -16.63
CA ALA A 131 -6.70 19.42 -15.26
C ALA A 131 -5.65 19.90 -14.24
N LEU A 132 -4.40 19.43 -14.37
CA LEU A 132 -3.30 19.81 -13.47
C LEU A 132 -2.97 21.30 -13.52
N ARG A 133 -3.09 21.96 -14.70
CA ARG A 133 -2.87 23.41 -14.84
C ARG A 133 -3.98 24.24 -14.18
N GLN A 134 -5.18 23.69 -14.06
CA GLN A 134 -6.31 24.37 -13.42
C GLN A 134 -6.31 24.20 -11.89
N LEU A 135 -5.57 23.23 -11.37
CA LEU A 135 -5.46 22.98 -9.94
C LEU A 135 -4.39 23.87 -9.28
N PRO A 136 -4.65 24.41 -8.08
CA PRO A 136 -3.66 25.19 -7.35
C PRO A 136 -2.46 24.34 -6.97
N THR A 137 -1.28 24.97 -6.90
CA THR A 137 -0.03 24.34 -6.45
C THR A 137 0.16 24.36 -4.93
N ASN A 138 -0.66 25.13 -4.21
CA ASN A 138 -0.55 25.25 -2.75
C ASN A 138 -1.53 24.29 -2.07
N PRO A 139 -1.03 23.27 -1.34
CA PRO A 139 -1.88 22.22 -0.75
C PRO A 139 -2.79 22.73 0.36
N THR A 140 -2.51 23.91 0.92
CA THR A 140 -3.22 24.50 2.06
C THR A 140 -4.57 25.14 1.72
N ARG A 141 -4.88 25.36 0.43
CA ARG A 141 -6.12 26.04 0.03
C ARG A 141 -7.34 25.13 -0.06
N SER A 142 -7.15 23.86 -0.42
CA SER A 142 -8.25 22.89 -0.51
C SER A 142 -7.69 21.45 -0.53
N PRO A 143 -7.97 20.61 0.48
CA PRO A 143 -7.46 19.23 0.53
C PRO A 143 -7.97 18.39 -0.65
N GLU A 144 -9.18 18.67 -1.11
CA GLU A 144 -9.75 18.01 -2.28
C GLU A 144 -9.02 18.36 -3.58
N ALA A 145 -8.68 19.65 -3.77
CA ALA A 145 -7.90 20.08 -4.92
C ALA A 145 -6.51 19.42 -4.93
N SER A 146 -5.87 19.33 -3.78
CA SER A 146 -4.58 18.65 -3.58
C SER A 146 -4.67 17.15 -3.88
N LEU A 147 -5.76 16.48 -3.48
CA LEU A 147 -5.99 15.06 -3.81
C LEU A 147 -6.18 14.85 -5.31
N LEU A 148 -6.98 15.70 -5.99
CA LEU A 148 -7.12 15.66 -7.45
C LEU A 148 -5.79 15.91 -8.16
N ARG A 149 -4.98 16.82 -7.61
CA ARG A 149 -3.64 17.12 -8.10
C ARG A 149 -2.71 15.92 -7.96
N LEU A 150 -2.69 15.29 -6.78
CA LEU A 150 -1.95 14.07 -6.52
C LEU A 150 -2.34 12.95 -7.50
N ARG A 151 -3.65 12.71 -7.68
CA ARG A 151 -4.16 11.75 -8.69
C ARG A 151 -3.63 12.07 -10.08
N CYS A 152 -3.67 13.33 -10.51
CA CYS A 152 -3.13 13.75 -11.81
C CYS A 152 -1.63 13.48 -11.93
N LEU A 153 -0.84 13.84 -10.91
CA LEU A 153 0.61 13.64 -10.89
C LEU A 153 0.98 12.16 -10.98
N VAL A 154 0.31 11.30 -10.21
CA VAL A 154 0.48 9.83 -10.26
C VAL A 154 0.18 9.31 -11.66
N HIS A 155 -0.94 9.70 -12.28
CA HIS A 155 -1.30 9.25 -13.62
C HIS A 155 -0.34 9.74 -14.71
N LEU A 156 0.19 10.96 -14.55
CA LEU A 156 1.21 11.53 -15.43
C LEU A 156 2.63 11.00 -15.15
N ARG A 157 2.78 10.06 -14.20
CA ARG A 157 4.07 9.49 -13.76
C ARG A 157 5.06 10.52 -13.21
N LYS A 158 4.56 11.66 -12.73
CA LYS A 158 5.35 12.69 -12.04
C LYS A 158 5.51 12.33 -10.57
N TYR A 159 6.19 11.21 -10.30
CA TYR A 159 6.18 10.60 -8.97
C TYR A 159 6.91 11.42 -7.91
N LYS A 160 7.94 12.20 -8.29
CA LYS A 160 8.67 13.04 -7.34
C LYS A 160 7.76 14.17 -6.84
N GLU A 161 7.07 14.84 -7.75
CA GLU A 161 6.10 15.89 -7.41
C GLU A 161 4.90 15.30 -6.65
N ALA A 162 4.48 14.08 -6.98
CA ALA A 162 3.44 13.37 -6.25
C ALA A 162 3.85 13.05 -4.81
N GLU A 163 5.13 12.74 -4.54
CA GLU A 163 5.62 12.49 -3.18
C GLU A 163 5.52 13.76 -2.33
N GLU A 164 5.92 14.90 -2.89
CA GLU A 164 5.83 16.21 -2.25
C GLU A 164 4.36 16.59 -1.96
N GLU A 165 3.46 16.35 -2.91
CA GLU A 165 2.02 16.60 -2.74
C GLU A 165 1.38 15.70 -1.68
N ALA A 166 1.76 14.41 -1.64
CA ALA A 166 1.23 13.45 -0.67
C ALA A 166 1.62 13.77 0.78
N LEU A 167 2.83 14.32 1.01
CA LEU A 167 3.27 14.79 2.34
C LEU A 167 2.39 15.92 2.88
N GLY A 168 1.73 16.68 2.00
CA GLY A 168 0.79 17.74 2.38
C GLY A 168 -0.61 17.24 2.77
N LEU A 169 -0.88 15.93 2.69
CA LEU A 169 -2.22 15.34 2.91
C LEU A 169 -2.21 14.15 3.91
N PRO A 170 -1.69 14.32 5.14
CA PRO A 170 -1.44 13.21 6.05
C PRO A 170 -2.70 12.53 6.65
N GLU A 171 -3.90 13.07 6.45
CA GLU A 171 -5.14 12.55 7.06
C GLU A 171 -6.14 11.98 6.02
N ASN A 172 -5.76 11.93 4.74
CA ASN A 172 -6.62 11.39 3.70
C ASN A 172 -6.18 9.96 3.35
N PHE A 173 -7.05 8.98 3.57
CA PHE A 173 -6.74 7.55 3.34
C PHE A 173 -6.26 7.28 1.92
N GLU A 174 -6.88 7.91 0.91
CA GLU A 174 -6.45 7.72 -0.47
C GLU A 174 -5.09 8.38 -0.73
N ALA A 175 -4.83 9.57 -0.20
CA ALA A 175 -3.52 10.21 -0.31
C ALA A 175 -2.43 9.35 0.35
N GLU A 176 -2.71 8.75 1.50
CA GLU A 176 -1.80 7.81 2.16
C GLU A 176 -1.58 6.53 1.34
N LEU A 177 -2.65 5.97 0.77
CA LEU A 177 -2.57 4.81 -0.13
C LEU A 177 -1.72 5.11 -1.36
N LEU A 178 -1.94 6.25 -2.01
CA LEU A 178 -1.15 6.70 -3.16
C LEU A 178 0.30 6.94 -2.73
N GLY A 179 0.51 7.66 -1.62
CA GLY A 179 1.83 7.95 -1.06
C GLY A 179 2.63 6.69 -0.71
N ALA A 180 1.99 5.65 -0.17
CA ALA A 180 2.62 4.37 0.11
C ALA A 180 3.10 3.65 -1.16
N GLN A 181 2.42 3.86 -2.30
CA GLN A 181 2.76 3.26 -3.59
C GLN A 181 3.89 3.98 -4.33
N LEU A 182 4.07 5.29 -4.12
CA LEU A 182 5.03 6.11 -4.88
C LEU A 182 6.47 5.58 -4.86
N PRO A 183 7.04 5.15 -3.72
CA PRO A 183 8.41 4.60 -3.70
C PRO A 183 8.58 3.38 -4.60
N TRP A 184 7.53 2.56 -4.73
CA TRP A 184 7.52 1.40 -5.60
C TRP A 184 7.41 1.84 -7.07
N LEU A 185 6.45 2.71 -7.41
CA LEU A 185 6.23 3.20 -8.77
C LEU A 185 7.44 3.93 -9.36
N ARG A 186 8.10 4.78 -8.57
CA ARG A 186 9.30 5.54 -8.96
C ARG A 186 10.47 4.63 -9.38
N ARG A 187 10.57 3.44 -8.79
CA ARG A 187 11.64 2.47 -9.12
C ARG A 187 11.37 1.73 -10.43
N TYR A 188 10.10 1.55 -10.82
CA TYR A 188 9.78 0.95 -12.12
C TYR A 188 10.12 1.89 -13.28
N GLU A 189 9.91 3.20 -13.11
CA GLU A 189 10.27 4.19 -14.12
C GLU A 189 11.79 4.26 -14.35
N ARG A 190 12.57 4.08 -13.28
CA ARG A 190 14.03 4.13 -13.34
C ARG A 190 14.70 2.86 -13.87
N ARG A 191 13.97 1.80 -14.27
CA ARG A 191 14.63 0.61 -14.84
C ARG A 191 15.39 1.02 -16.10
N PRO A 192 16.73 1.13 -16.07
CA PRO A 192 17.47 1.24 -17.31
C PRO A 192 17.27 -0.12 -17.99
N SER A 193 16.95 -0.12 -19.28
CA SER A 193 17.11 -1.31 -20.11
C SER A 193 18.62 -1.63 -20.15
N LEU A 194 19.12 -2.27 -19.10
CA LEU A 194 20.52 -2.67 -19.03
C LEU A 194 20.72 -3.70 -20.16
N PRO A 195 21.69 -3.48 -21.06
CA PRO A 195 22.06 -4.52 -21.99
C PRO A 195 22.50 -5.73 -21.17
N VAL A 196 21.93 -6.89 -21.47
CA VAL A 196 22.36 -8.17 -20.89
C VAL A 196 23.76 -8.45 -21.44
N SER A 197 24.78 -7.86 -20.80
CA SER A 197 26.16 -8.12 -21.13
C SER A 197 26.51 -9.50 -20.60
N THR A 198 26.70 -10.46 -21.50
CA THR A 198 27.11 -11.84 -21.19
C THR A 198 28.57 -11.97 -20.72
N GLY A 199 29.22 -10.85 -20.38
CA GLY A 199 30.60 -10.81 -19.86
C GLY A 199 30.74 -9.87 -18.66
N ALA A 200 29.75 -9.87 -17.74
CA ALA A 200 29.79 -9.02 -16.56
C ALA A 200 31.01 -9.34 -15.68
N THR A 201 31.80 -8.32 -15.34
CA THR A 201 32.90 -8.45 -14.37
C THR A 201 32.35 -8.73 -12.96
N ASP A 202 33.17 -9.23 -12.04
CA ASP A 202 32.73 -9.48 -10.65
C ASP A 202 32.21 -8.20 -9.98
N ALA A 203 32.82 -7.03 -10.26
CA ALA A 203 32.33 -5.74 -9.80
C ALA A 203 30.93 -5.39 -10.36
N GLN A 204 30.63 -5.76 -11.61
CA GLN A 204 29.29 -5.57 -12.20
C GLN A 204 28.26 -6.56 -11.63
N ARG A 205 28.70 -7.74 -11.18
CA ARG A 205 27.85 -8.70 -10.47
C ARG A 205 27.51 -8.17 -9.07
N GLU A 206 28.49 -7.69 -8.33
CA GLU A 206 28.29 -7.11 -6.99
C GLU A 206 27.37 -5.88 -7.03
N GLU A 207 27.61 -4.93 -7.95
CA GLU A 207 26.73 -3.76 -8.11
C GLU A 207 25.29 -4.19 -8.48
N ARG A 208 25.14 -5.25 -9.26
CA ARG A 208 23.83 -5.79 -9.61
C ARG A 208 23.13 -6.41 -8.40
N GLU A 209 23.84 -7.21 -7.61
CA GLU A 209 23.31 -7.82 -6.39
C GLU A 209 22.91 -6.75 -5.37
N GLU A 210 23.73 -5.71 -5.17
CA GLU A 210 23.40 -4.60 -4.30
C GLU A 210 22.12 -3.87 -4.76
N ARG A 211 21.99 -3.61 -6.07
CA ARG A 211 20.78 -3.02 -6.64
C ARG A 211 19.56 -3.91 -6.47
N GLU A 212 19.70 -5.23 -6.67
CA GLU A 212 18.62 -6.19 -6.46
C GLU A 212 18.18 -6.23 -4.99
N ASN A 213 19.13 -6.20 -4.06
CA ASN A 213 18.88 -6.11 -2.62
C ASN A 213 18.18 -4.80 -2.24
N GLN A 214 18.62 -3.66 -2.78
CA GLN A 214 17.96 -2.37 -2.56
C GLN A 214 16.53 -2.37 -3.11
N ILE A 215 16.30 -2.96 -4.29
CA ILE A 215 14.97 -3.12 -4.87
C ILE A 215 14.09 -3.96 -3.96
N GLN A 216 14.59 -5.10 -3.48
CA GLN A 216 13.84 -6.01 -2.63
C GLN A 216 13.47 -5.37 -1.29
N SER A 217 14.43 -4.69 -0.66
CA SER A 217 14.21 -3.91 0.57
C SER A 217 13.11 -2.86 0.38
N GLY A 218 13.10 -2.14 -0.75
CA GLY A 218 12.04 -1.16 -1.01
C GLY A 218 10.66 -1.76 -1.22
N LYS A 219 10.56 -2.91 -1.90
CA LYS A 219 9.26 -3.60 -2.04
C LYS A 219 8.73 -4.03 -0.68
N TYR A 220 9.61 -4.57 0.17
CA TYR A 220 9.26 -4.99 1.53
C TYR A 220 8.77 -3.79 2.36
N GLN A 221 9.46 -2.65 2.31
CA GLN A 221 9.04 -1.43 2.99
C GLN A 221 7.68 -0.91 2.50
N THR A 222 7.44 -0.89 1.19
CA THR A 222 6.12 -0.54 0.63
C THR A 222 5.04 -1.50 1.10
N MET A 223 5.31 -2.81 1.11
CA MET A 223 4.37 -3.81 1.59
C MET A 223 3.99 -3.57 3.06
N LEU A 224 4.96 -3.31 3.94
CA LEU A 224 4.69 -3.04 5.37
C LEU A 224 3.80 -1.80 5.55
N ARG A 225 4.04 -0.73 4.77
CA ARG A 225 3.18 0.47 4.80
C ARG A 225 1.75 0.18 4.37
N LEU A 226 1.58 -0.57 3.27
CA LEU A 226 0.27 -0.98 2.79
C LEU A 226 -0.45 -1.91 3.76
N GLN A 227 0.27 -2.82 4.43
CA GLN A 227 -0.28 -3.66 5.48
C GLN A 227 -0.77 -2.82 6.66
N ALA A 228 0.01 -1.83 7.09
CA ALA A 228 -0.41 -0.91 8.16
C ALA A 228 -1.68 -0.14 7.79
N LEU A 229 -1.82 0.27 6.52
CA LEU A 229 -3.05 0.90 6.01
C LEU A 229 -4.24 -0.08 5.99
N ALA A 230 -4.02 -1.35 5.63
CA ALA A 230 -5.10 -2.35 5.53
C ALA A 230 -5.72 -2.69 6.89
N ARG A 231 -4.98 -2.44 7.98
CA ARG A 231 -5.45 -2.62 9.36
C ARG A 231 -6.27 -1.44 9.89
N ARG A 232 -6.33 -0.33 9.16
CA ARG A 232 -7.10 0.85 9.56
C ARG A 232 -8.53 0.77 9.02
N PRO A 233 -9.51 1.37 9.71
CA PRO A 233 -10.85 1.51 9.18
C PRO A 233 -10.79 2.31 7.87
N CYS A 234 -11.29 1.71 6.79
CA CYS A 234 -11.33 2.36 5.49
C CYS A 234 -12.74 2.90 5.23
N PRO A 235 -12.87 4.16 4.78
CA PRO A 235 -14.17 4.80 4.60
C PRO A 235 -14.95 4.25 3.39
N GLU A 236 -14.25 3.73 2.37
CA GLU A 236 -14.86 3.30 1.11
C GLU A 236 -14.41 1.86 0.75
N PRO A 237 -15.33 0.92 0.47
CA PRO A 237 -14.99 -0.45 0.14
C PRO A 237 -14.16 -0.58 -1.14
N GLU A 238 -14.34 0.32 -2.11
CA GLU A 238 -13.55 0.37 -3.35
C GLU A 238 -12.08 0.70 -3.07
N LEU A 239 -11.82 1.64 -2.15
CA LEU A 239 -10.45 1.99 -1.73
C LEU A 239 -9.79 0.83 -0.98
N MET A 240 -10.54 0.13 -0.13
CA MET A 240 -10.05 -1.09 0.53
C MET A 240 -9.70 -2.16 -0.51
N LEU A 241 -10.56 -2.40 -1.50
CA LEU A 241 -10.28 -3.34 -2.58
C LEU A 241 -9.01 -2.96 -3.37
N GLN A 242 -8.88 -1.68 -3.73
CA GLN A 242 -7.69 -1.17 -4.41
C GLN A 242 -6.43 -1.38 -3.56
N LEU A 243 -6.49 -1.06 -2.26
CA LEU A 243 -5.40 -1.29 -1.31
C LEU A 243 -5.00 -2.78 -1.28
N LEU A 244 -5.96 -3.69 -1.14
CA LEU A 244 -5.69 -5.13 -1.09
C LEU A 244 -5.13 -5.67 -2.41
N GLN A 245 -5.58 -5.15 -3.56
CA GLN A 245 -5.01 -5.47 -4.87
C GLN A 245 -3.55 -5.04 -4.97
N VAL A 246 -3.24 -3.81 -4.55
CA VAL A 246 -1.87 -3.28 -4.55
C VAL A 246 -1.01 -4.08 -3.57
N LEU A 247 -1.46 -4.27 -2.34
CA LEU A 247 -0.76 -5.06 -1.31
C LEU A 247 -0.49 -6.48 -1.79
N SER A 248 -1.47 -7.13 -2.43
CA SER A 248 -1.31 -8.45 -3.05
C SER A 248 -0.19 -8.47 -4.09
N ASN A 249 -0.16 -7.49 -4.99
CA ASN A 249 0.87 -7.41 -6.03
C ASN A 249 2.26 -7.17 -5.44
N VAL A 250 2.37 -6.24 -4.48
CA VAL A 250 3.65 -5.90 -3.85
C VAL A 250 4.17 -7.05 -2.99
N SER A 251 3.31 -7.71 -2.20
CA SER A 251 3.68 -8.87 -1.38
C SER A 251 4.18 -10.05 -2.23
N LEU A 252 3.51 -10.37 -3.33
CA LEU A 252 4.00 -11.38 -4.29
C LEU A 252 5.35 -10.98 -4.90
N ALA A 253 5.50 -9.72 -5.31
CA ALA A 253 6.75 -9.21 -5.88
C ALA A 253 7.91 -9.16 -4.86
N ALA A 254 7.59 -9.05 -3.57
CA ALA A 254 8.53 -9.08 -2.45
C ALA A 254 8.79 -10.50 -1.93
N GLY A 255 8.13 -11.54 -2.47
CA GLY A 255 8.27 -12.92 -1.97
C GLY A 255 7.55 -13.19 -0.64
N HIS A 256 6.72 -12.26 -0.17
CA HIS A 256 5.99 -12.34 1.11
C HIS A 256 4.49 -12.47 0.88
N GLY A 257 4.05 -13.36 -0.01
CA GLY A 257 2.63 -13.60 -0.31
C GLY A 257 1.75 -13.86 0.93
N ARG A 258 2.37 -14.24 2.07
CA ARG A 258 1.67 -14.55 3.33
C ARG A 258 0.93 -13.36 3.87
N ILE A 259 1.64 -12.24 3.86
CA ILE A 259 1.12 -10.98 4.34
C ILE A 259 -0.07 -10.55 3.49
N GLY A 260 0.04 -10.67 2.15
CA GLY A 260 -1.08 -10.39 1.25
C GLY A 260 -2.28 -11.30 1.50
N ALA A 261 -2.06 -12.62 1.59
CA ALA A 261 -3.12 -13.60 1.82
C ALA A 261 -3.84 -13.40 3.16
N GLU A 262 -3.12 -13.12 4.24
CA GLU A 262 -3.68 -12.90 5.58
C GLU A 262 -4.61 -11.67 5.61
N GLU A 263 -4.19 -10.56 4.99
CA GLU A 263 -5.01 -9.34 4.93
C GLU A 263 -6.24 -9.52 4.02
N ILE A 264 -6.11 -10.28 2.93
CA ILE A 264 -7.26 -10.67 2.09
C ILE A 264 -8.24 -11.55 2.86
N HIS A 265 -7.74 -12.55 3.60
CA HIS A 265 -8.58 -13.43 4.42
C HIS A 265 -9.37 -12.65 5.47
N ARG A 266 -8.73 -11.70 6.15
CA ARG A 266 -9.40 -10.83 7.12
C ARG A 266 -10.52 -10.02 6.47
N SER A 267 -10.26 -9.50 5.27
CA SER A 267 -11.26 -8.72 4.51
C SER A 267 -12.41 -9.57 3.97
N LEU A 268 -12.17 -10.88 3.74
CA LEU A 268 -13.23 -11.83 3.36
C LEU A 268 -14.16 -12.18 4.54
N THR A 269 -13.64 -12.17 5.77
CA THR A 269 -14.44 -12.41 6.98
C THR A 269 -15.28 -11.20 7.38
N ASP A 270 -14.89 -10.00 6.98
CA ASP A 270 -15.73 -8.82 7.16
C ASP A 270 -16.97 -8.86 6.26
N GLU A 271 -18.10 -8.39 6.80
CA GLU A 271 -19.37 -8.28 6.07
C GLU A 271 -19.44 -7.03 5.19
N ALA A 272 -18.43 -6.15 5.24
CA ALA A 272 -18.39 -4.92 4.47
C ALA A 272 -18.41 -5.22 2.95
N GLY A 273 -19.12 -4.37 2.20
CA GLY A 273 -19.44 -4.49 0.77
C GLY A 273 -18.26 -4.43 -0.22
N VAL A 274 -17.12 -5.00 0.14
CA VAL A 274 -15.99 -5.24 -0.75
C VAL A 274 -16.35 -6.38 -1.71
N ASP A 275 -15.98 -6.26 -2.98
CA ASP A 275 -16.17 -7.30 -4.00
C ASP A 275 -15.44 -8.60 -3.59
N LYS A 276 -16.16 -9.50 -2.92
CA LYS A 276 -15.65 -10.77 -2.40
C LYS A 276 -15.14 -11.66 -3.51
N ARG A 277 -15.69 -11.56 -4.74
CA ARG A 277 -15.24 -12.34 -5.89
C ARG A 277 -13.81 -11.96 -6.27
N GLN A 278 -13.49 -10.67 -6.30
CA GLN A 278 -12.13 -10.22 -6.55
C GLN A 278 -11.17 -10.63 -5.42
N LEU A 279 -11.59 -10.56 -4.17
CA LEU A 279 -10.78 -11.02 -3.03
C LEU A 279 -10.46 -12.51 -3.09
N TRP A 280 -11.44 -13.37 -3.37
CA TRP A 280 -11.19 -14.80 -3.58
C TRP A 280 -10.23 -15.07 -4.75
N SER A 281 -10.33 -14.30 -5.84
CA SER A 281 -9.40 -14.40 -6.97
C SER A 281 -7.97 -13.96 -6.59
N LEU A 282 -7.82 -12.91 -5.78
CA LEU A 282 -6.52 -12.49 -5.24
C LEU A 282 -5.92 -13.59 -4.35
N LEU A 283 -6.72 -14.15 -3.45
CA LEU A 283 -6.28 -15.22 -2.55
C LEU A 283 -5.81 -16.47 -3.30
N GLY A 284 -6.54 -16.89 -4.35
CA GLY A 284 -6.14 -18.01 -5.18
C GLY A 284 -4.76 -17.82 -5.83
N ARG A 285 -4.39 -16.58 -6.19
CA ARG A 285 -3.05 -16.28 -6.72
C ARG A 285 -1.95 -16.46 -5.68
N HIS A 286 -2.20 -16.09 -4.41
CA HIS A 286 -1.24 -16.32 -3.32
C HIS A 286 -1.04 -17.81 -3.06
N HIS A 287 -2.13 -18.58 -2.96
CA HIS A 287 -2.04 -20.04 -2.83
C HIS A 287 -1.24 -20.68 -3.97
N LEU A 288 -1.47 -20.24 -5.21
CA LEU A 288 -0.74 -20.74 -6.36
C LEU A 288 0.76 -20.39 -6.30
N ALA A 289 1.09 -19.15 -5.91
CA ALA A 289 2.48 -18.69 -5.79
C ALA A 289 3.29 -19.51 -4.77
N TRP A 290 2.63 -20.10 -3.78
CA TRP A 290 3.22 -21.01 -2.80
C TRP A 290 3.14 -22.49 -3.15
N GLY A 291 2.59 -22.84 -4.31
CA GLY A 291 2.41 -24.23 -4.72
C GLY A 291 1.25 -24.96 -4.04
N ASN A 292 0.40 -24.29 -3.26
CA ASN A 292 -0.82 -24.87 -2.71
C ASN A 292 -1.94 -24.88 -3.76
N ARG A 293 -1.85 -25.82 -4.71
CA ARG A 293 -2.78 -25.92 -5.84
C ARG A 293 -4.22 -26.22 -5.43
N GLY A 294 -4.42 -27.04 -4.39
CA GLY A 294 -5.76 -27.37 -3.89
C GLY A 294 -6.48 -26.13 -3.38
N ALA A 295 -5.87 -25.42 -2.43
CA ALA A 295 -6.45 -24.19 -1.89
C ALA A 295 -6.64 -23.09 -2.96
N ALA A 296 -5.74 -23.03 -3.96
CA ALA A 296 -5.89 -22.11 -5.08
C ALA A 296 -7.16 -22.42 -5.91
N LEU A 297 -7.38 -23.69 -6.25
CA LEU A 297 -8.57 -24.11 -7.00
C LEU A 297 -9.85 -23.84 -6.21
N ASP A 298 -9.86 -24.11 -4.91
CA ASP A 298 -11.00 -23.83 -4.04
C ASP A 298 -11.31 -22.33 -3.98
N ALA A 299 -10.28 -21.49 -3.85
CA ALA A 299 -10.44 -20.04 -3.86
C ALA A 299 -10.97 -19.53 -5.21
N PHE A 300 -10.46 -20.03 -6.33
CA PHE A 300 -10.96 -19.65 -7.66
C PHE A 300 -12.38 -20.15 -7.92
N ALA A 301 -12.75 -21.33 -7.41
CA ALA A 301 -14.12 -21.83 -7.47
C ALA A 301 -15.07 -20.90 -6.72
N LYS A 302 -14.73 -20.52 -5.47
CA LYS A 302 -15.50 -19.53 -4.69
C LYS A 302 -15.64 -18.19 -5.42
N ALA A 303 -14.58 -17.71 -6.06
CA ALA A 303 -14.64 -16.48 -6.87
C ALA A 303 -15.60 -16.60 -8.07
N ARG A 304 -15.69 -17.77 -8.69
CA ARG A 304 -16.59 -18.02 -9.83
C ARG A 304 -18.05 -18.14 -9.40
N ASP A 305 -18.28 -18.76 -8.25
CA ASP A 305 -19.62 -19.11 -7.77
C ASP A 305 -20.34 -17.91 -7.12
N LEU A 306 -19.59 -16.86 -6.77
CA LEU A 306 -20.18 -15.59 -6.34
C LEU A 306 -20.82 -14.87 -7.54
N PRO A 307 -22.04 -14.31 -7.38
CA PRO A 307 -22.63 -13.49 -8.41
C PRO A 307 -21.67 -12.34 -8.70
N GLY A 308 -21.29 -12.17 -9.97
CA GLY A 308 -20.72 -10.90 -10.37
C GLY A 308 -21.77 -9.86 -10.07
N GLU A 309 -21.45 -8.83 -9.29
CA GLU A 309 -22.29 -7.65 -9.24
C GLU A 309 -22.48 -7.21 -10.69
N ALA A 310 -23.64 -7.53 -11.26
CA ALA A 310 -24.11 -6.81 -12.41
C ALA A 310 -24.12 -5.38 -11.91
N CYS A 311 -23.26 -4.53 -12.47
CA CYS A 311 -23.38 -3.08 -12.33
C CYS A 311 -24.84 -2.76 -12.63
N PHE A 312 -25.67 -2.64 -11.59
CA PHE A 312 -26.99 -2.10 -11.69
C PHE A 312 -26.76 -0.62 -11.96
N SER A 313 -26.55 -0.32 -13.23
CA SER A 313 -26.88 0.96 -13.82
C SER A 313 -28.40 1.08 -13.75
N THR A 314 -28.92 1.27 -12.54
CA THR A 314 -30.22 1.87 -12.34
C THR A 314 -29.99 3.36 -12.54
N MET A 315 -29.98 3.77 -13.82
CA MET A 315 -30.45 5.10 -14.16
C MET A 315 -31.93 5.16 -13.79
N ALA A 316 -32.24 5.87 -12.72
CA ALA A 316 -33.55 6.46 -12.46
C ALA A 316 -33.33 7.91 -12.05
#